data_AF-A0ABD5B495-F1
#
_entry.id   AF-A0ABD5B495-F1
#
_cell.length_a   1.000
_cell.length_b   1.000
_cell.length_c   1.000
_cell.angle_alpha   90.00
_cell.angle_beta   90.00
_cell.angle_gamma   90.00
#
_symmetry.space_group_name_H-M   'P 1'
#
loop_
_entity.id
_entity.type
_entity.pdbx_description
1 polymer ?
#
loop_
_entity_poly.entity_id
_entity_poly.type
_entity_poly.pdbx_seq_one_letter_code
_entity_poly.pdbx_strand_id
1 'polypeptide(L)'
;MKKITFVILSVLIVSCGKKKEEVSTAQEVSQTSVKTSENSDEFDIAKIPVSDKDLGVFPYLNPPENYCYGVCSNWKGAVEQKDIKDFDKEYFAVNGKLIPVEGKALKVVIEKNRSKDPAAFNSLLVEKAYEKAILDLGGVQVNNVSVAKEEIDRIGKENLMSATYGNSIDFNGLDRIKTYVIRTNSKEVWIQFSLLNEESGKITILEKAAAEVPKVEKITSSQMKKDINESGKAVLNINFDNNKATLTADGKIVADEILKLLNENPELKLSIEGHTDNNGTKEHNKKLSLDRATTIYTYLTDKGIKSDRLQTKGFGQDNPLAANDSDLNKAKNRRVELVKI
;
A
#
# COMPACT_ATOMS: atom_id res chain seq x y z
N MET A 1 47.88 8.10 57.23
CA MET A 1 48.71 9.22 56.75
C MET A 1 47.81 10.20 56.00
N LYS A 2 47.91 11.50 56.35
CA LYS A 2 47.37 12.73 55.71
C LYS A 2 45.83 12.82 55.55
N LYS A 3 45.08 13.43 56.49
CA LYS A 3 44.80 14.88 56.77
C LYS A 3 43.99 15.56 55.65
N ILE A 4 42.68 15.85 55.84
CA ILE A 4 42.03 17.09 56.41
C ILE A 4 42.37 18.31 55.51
N THR A 5 41.43 19.10 54.94
CA THR A 5 40.54 20.15 55.54
C THR A 5 39.56 20.65 54.46
N PHE A 6 38.22 20.67 54.61
CA PHE A 6 37.32 21.75 55.10
C PHE A 6 37.67 23.21 54.72
N VAL A 7 36.74 23.93 54.06
CA VAL A 7 36.30 25.29 54.42
C VAL A 7 34.87 25.52 53.88
N ILE A 8 33.94 25.81 54.78
CA ILE A 8 32.66 26.48 54.54
C ILE A 8 32.90 27.97 54.87
N LEU A 9 32.40 28.91 54.06
CA LEU A 9 32.05 30.24 54.56
C LEU A 9 30.87 30.84 53.81
N SER A 10 29.90 31.26 54.60
CA SER A 10 28.58 31.81 54.32
C SER A 10 28.56 33.33 54.49
N VAL A 11 27.76 34.07 53.70
CA VAL A 11 27.06 35.33 54.07
C VAL A 11 25.84 35.47 53.12
N LEU A 12 24.57 35.22 53.54
CA LEU A 12 23.52 36.18 53.99
C LEU A 12 23.50 37.50 53.18
N ILE A 13 22.38 38.13 52.79
CA ILE A 13 21.26 38.61 53.61
C ILE A 13 20.05 39.03 52.69
N VAL A 14 18.83 39.04 53.29
CA VAL A 14 17.63 39.86 52.96
C VAL A 14 16.77 39.35 51.78
N SER A 15 15.43 39.19 51.85
CA SER A 15 14.38 39.40 52.86
C SER A 15 13.04 38.95 52.26
N CYS A 16 12.07 38.61 53.12
CA CYS A 16 10.60 38.57 52.96
C CYS A 16 10.00 37.97 51.65
N GLY A 17 9.07 37.01 51.67
CA GLY A 17 7.96 36.86 52.59
C GLY A 17 6.62 37.14 51.90
N LYS A 18 5.99 36.06 51.41
CA LYS A 18 4.53 35.83 51.21
C LYS A 18 3.79 36.41 49.98
N LYS A 19 3.16 35.43 49.32
CA LYS A 19 1.74 35.27 48.94
C LYS A 19 1.35 35.46 47.46
N LYS A 20 0.60 34.44 47.04
CA LYS A 20 -0.13 34.21 45.78
C LYS A 20 -1.05 35.38 45.41
N GLU A 21 -1.22 35.58 44.11
CA GLU A 21 -2.51 35.74 43.46
C GLU A 21 -2.39 35.37 41.97
N GLU A 22 -3.40 34.64 41.47
CA GLU A 22 -3.63 34.33 40.07
C GLU A 22 -4.10 35.58 39.32
N VAL A 23 -3.90 35.63 37.99
CA VAL A 23 -4.95 35.84 36.97
C VAL A 23 -4.31 36.06 35.60
N SER A 24 -4.75 35.22 34.64
CA SER A 24 -4.98 35.47 33.22
C SER A 24 -4.20 36.57 32.49
N THR A 25 -3.46 36.19 31.44
CA THR A 25 -3.61 36.87 30.15
C THR A 25 -3.14 35.97 29.00
N ALA A 26 -4.03 35.76 28.04
CA ALA A 26 -3.70 35.27 26.71
C ALA A 26 -2.76 36.27 26.04
N GLN A 27 -1.73 35.78 25.34
CA GLN A 27 -0.98 36.59 24.39
C GLN A 27 -0.63 35.79 23.14
N GLU A 28 -0.98 36.42 22.02
CA GLU A 28 -0.86 36.02 20.64
C GLU A 28 0.55 35.54 20.28
N VAL A 29 0.64 34.37 19.66
CA VAL A 29 1.81 33.99 18.88
C VAL A 29 1.68 34.69 17.53
N SER A 30 2.26 35.90 17.47
CA SER A 30 2.49 36.61 16.22
C SER A 30 3.35 35.74 15.32
N GLN A 31 2.78 35.37 14.17
CA GLN A 31 3.46 34.68 13.08
C GLN A 31 4.62 35.54 12.56
N THR A 32 5.84 35.24 12.97
CA THR A 32 7.02 35.67 12.23
C THR A 32 7.13 34.76 11.01
N SER A 33 6.57 35.24 9.89
CA SER A 33 6.79 34.70 8.56
C SER A 33 8.28 34.82 8.22
N VAL A 34 9.02 33.75 8.49
CA VAL A 34 10.31 33.54 7.85
C VAL A 34 10.00 33.31 6.38
N LYS A 35 10.26 34.34 5.57
CA LYS A 35 10.43 34.21 4.13
C LYS A 35 11.55 33.21 3.89
N THR A 36 11.18 31.95 3.68
CA THR A 36 12.05 30.98 3.03
C THR A 36 12.15 31.42 1.59
N SER A 37 13.30 31.95 1.20
CA SER A 37 13.67 32.10 -0.21
C SER A 37 13.63 30.71 -0.84
N GLU A 38 12.61 30.48 -1.66
CA GLU A 38 12.44 29.30 -2.49
C GLU A 38 13.68 29.12 -3.39
N ASN A 39 14.33 27.96 -3.25
CA ASN A 39 15.39 27.53 -4.15
C ASN A 39 14.74 27.11 -5.48
N SER A 40 15.10 27.76 -6.58
CA SER A 40 14.55 27.55 -7.93
C SER A 40 15.04 26.28 -8.65
N ASP A 41 15.49 25.25 -7.93
CA ASP A 41 16.11 24.04 -8.49
C ASP A 41 15.25 22.76 -8.33
N GLU A 42 13.98 22.89 -7.98
CA GLU A 42 13.07 21.74 -7.94
C GLU A 42 12.67 21.31 -9.37
N PHE A 43 12.76 20.01 -9.64
CA PHE A 43 12.37 19.45 -10.93
C PHE A 43 10.86 19.68 -11.15
N ASP A 44 10.53 20.29 -12.29
CA ASP A 44 9.16 20.58 -12.66
C ASP A 44 8.79 19.81 -13.94
N ILE A 45 7.95 18.80 -13.77
CA ILE A 45 7.44 17.95 -14.86
C ILE A 45 6.71 18.78 -15.93
N ALA A 46 6.10 19.91 -15.57
CA ALA A 46 5.37 20.76 -16.50
C ALA A 46 6.28 21.40 -17.56
N LYS A 47 7.58 21.54 -17.26
CA LYS A 47 8.59 22.09 -18.19
C LYS A 47 9.04 21.09 -19.27
N ILE A 48 8.76 19.80 -19.10
CA ILE A 48 9.06 18.80 -20.13
C ILE A 48 8.09 18.99 -21.31
N PRO A 49 8.57 19.17 -22.56
CA PRO A 49 7.73 19.36 -23.73
C PRO A 49 6.74 18.21 -23.95
N VAL A 50 5.59 18.54 -24.52
CA VAL A 50 4.58 17.56 -24.92
C VAL A 50 4.90 17.07 -26.33
N SER A 51 5.16 15.77 -26.45
CA SER A 51 5.34 15.05 -27.71
C SER A 51 3.99 14.74 -28.36
N ASP A 52 3.95 14.91 -29.68
CA ASP A 52 2.82 14.52 -30.54
C ASP A 52 2.97 13.09 -31.10
N LYS A 53 4.06 12.39 -30.76
CA LYS A 53 4.35 11.05 -31.25
C LYS A 53 3.39 10.01 -30.66
N ASP A 54 3.02 9.06 -31.50
CA ASP A 54 2.36 7.84 -31.03
C ASP A 54 3.39 6.95 -30.32
N LEU A 55 3.15 6.69 -29.04
CA LEU A 55 4.00 5.80 -28.25
C LEU A 55 3.72 4.32 -28.54
N GLY A 56 2.56 4.01 -29.12
CA GLY A 56 2.06 2.65 -29.29
C GLY A 56 1.47 2.08 -28.01
N VAL A 57 1.71 0.79 -27.77
CA VAL A 57 1.16 0.04 -26.64
C VAL A 57 2.20 -0.16 -25.55
N PHE A 58 1.79 -0.08 -24.28
CA PHE A 58 2.65 -0.38 -23.14
C PHE A 58 3.29 -1.78 -23.33
N PRO A 59 4.61 -1.95 -23.12
CA PRO A 59 5.54 -1.04 -22.46
C PRO A 59 6.26 -0.04 -23.39
N TYR A 60 5.75 0.19 -24.60
CA TYR A 60 6.23 1.17 -25.60
C TYR A 60 7.55 0.82 -26.27
N LEU A 61 8.46 0.16 -25.56
CA LEU A 61 9.77 -0.23 -26.06
C LEU A 61 9.94 -1.75 -25.99
N ASN A 62 10.36 -2.32 -27.12
CA ASN A 62 10.84 -3.69 -27.20
C ASN A 62 12.36 -3.73 -26.96
N PRO A 63 12.92 -4.89 -26.58
CA PRO A 63 14.37 -5.04 -26.53
C PRO A 63 14.97 -4.83 -27.93
N PRO A 64 16.20 -4.27 -28.03
CA PRO A 64 16.91 -4.19 -29.29
C PRO A 64 17.07 -5.57 -29.95
N GLU A 65 17.31 -5.58 -31.27
CA GLU A 65 17.52 -6.83 -32.00
C GLU A 65 18.63 -7.68 -31.35
N ASN A 66 18.40 -8.99 -31.24
CA ASN A 66 19.28 -9.96 -30.56
C ASN A 66 19.39 -9.80 -29.04
N TYR A 67 18.53 -9.00 -28.42
CA TYR A 67 18.33 -8.95 -26.97
C TYR A 67 16.94 -9.44 -26.60
N CYS A 68 16.73 -9.73 -25.31
CA CYS A 68 15.44 -10.12 -24.76
C CYS A 68 15.21 -9.38 -23.45
N TYR A 69 13.95 -9.28 -23.00
CA TYR A 69 13.70 -9.02 -21.59
C TYR A 69 13.73 -10.33 -20.80
N GLY A 70 14.10 -10.28 -19.52
CA GLY A 70 14.26 -11.47 -18.69
C GLY A 70 15.30 -12.46 -19.23
N VAL A 71 15.12 -13.73 -18.90
CA VAL A 71 16.04 -14.81 -19.29
C VAL A 71 15.76 -15.28 -20.71
N CYS A 72 16.71 -15.11 -21.62
CA CYS A 72 16.48 -15.37 -23.05
C CYS A 72 16.09 -16.83 -23.36
N SER A 73 16.52 -17.82 -22.56
CA SER A 73 16.13 -19.22 -22.75
C SER A 73 14.64 -19.48 -22.54
N ASN A 74 13.97 -18.63 -21.75
CA ASN A 74 12.55 -18.72 -21.43
C ASN A 74 11.74 -17.59 -22.09
N TRP A 75 12.38 -16.72 -22.88
CA TRP A 75 11.74 -15.57 -23.49
C TRP A 75 10.90 -15.99 -24.69
N LYS A 76 9.60 -15.68 -24.64
CA LYS A 76 8.64 -16.01 -25.71
C LYS A 76 8.51 -14.94 -26.79
N GLY A 77 9.31 -13.87 -26.75
CA GLY A 77 9.24 -12.78 -27.72
C GLY A 77 8.38 -11.59 -27.29
N ALA A 78 7.69 -11.68 -26.15
CA ALA A 78 6.81 -10.62 -25.67
C ALA A 78 6.79 -10.56 -24.14
N VAL A 79 6.52 -9.37 -23.60
CA VAL A 79 6.20 -9.16 -22.19
C VAL A 79 4.83 -9.77 -21.90
N GLU A 80 4.71 -10.56 -20.84
CA GLU A 80 3.44 -11.13 -20.41
C GLU A 80 2.79 -10.25 -19.32
N GLN A 81 1.46 -10.30 -19.16
CA GLN A 81 0.76 -9.49 -18.14
C GLN A 81 1.30 -9.72 -16.73
N LYS A 82 1.79 -10.93 -16.40
CA LYS A 82 2.39 -11.24 -15.10
C LYS A 82 3.66 -10.44 -14.79
N ASP A 83 4.32 -9.91 -15.82
CA ASP A 83 5.55 -9.12 -15.71
C ASP A 83 5.22 -7.62 -15.51
N ILE A 84 3.96 -7.23 -15.69
CA ILE A 84 3.44 -5.87 -15.57
C ILE A 84 2.70 -5.73 -14.24
N LYS A 85 2.92 -4.60 -13.55
CA LYS A 85 2.06 -4.15 -12.45
C LYS A 85 1.12 -3.09 -12.99
N ASP A 86 -0.19 -3.35 -12.91
CA ASP A 86 -1.19 -2.38 -13.36
C ASP A 86 -1.16 -1.08 -12.53
N PHE A 87 -0.72 -1.18 -11.27
CA PHE A 87 -0.44 -0.03 -10.42
C PHE A 87 0.66 -0.38 -9.39
N ASP A 88 1.74 0.39 -9.38
CA ASP A 88 2.83 0.30 -8.40
C ASP A 88 3.48 1.69 -8.22
N LYS A 89 4.41 1.80 -7.28
CA LYS A 89 5.24 2.98 -7.06
C LYS A 89 6.69 2.64 -7.33
N GLU A 90 7.32 3.41 -8.20
CA GLU A 90 8.75 3.29 -8.49
C GLU A 90 9.48 4.60 -8.21
N TYR A 91 10.76 4.49 -7.86
CA TYR A 91 11.62 5.65 -7.66
C TYR A 91 12.50 5.89 -8.87
N PHE A 92 12.42 7.11 -9.40
CA PHE A 92 13.18 7.56 -10.56
C PHE A 92 14.24 8.58 -10.13
N ALA A 93 15.45 8.45 -10.68
CA ALA A 93 16.50 9.43 -10.51
C ALA A 93 16.20 10.66 -11.37
N VAL A 94 16.33 11.85 -10.77
CA VAL A 94 16.25 13.16 -11.43
C VAL A 94 17.32 14.06 -10.82
N ASN A 95 18.30 14.48 -11.61
CA ASN A 95 19.45 15.26 -11.16
C ASN A 95 20.09 14.71 -9.86
N GLY A 96 20.22 13.39 -9.77
CA GLY A 96 20.82 12.67 -8.64
C GLY A 96 19.89 12.45 -7.44
N LYS A 97 18.66 12.98 -7.45
CA LYS A 97 17.65 12.79 -6.41
C LYS A 97 16.63 11.72 -6.81
N LEU A 98 16.07 11.02 -5.83
CA LEU A 98 15.02 10.03 -6.07
C LEU A 98 13.63 10.62 -5.84
N ILE A 99 12.80 10.56 -6.87
CA ILE A 99 11.39 10.97 -6.81
C ILE A 99 10.48 9.75 -7.01
N PRO A 100 9.40 9.64 -6.22
CA PRO A 100 8.41 8.57 -6.40
C PRO A 100 7.49 8.91 -7.58
N VAL A 101 7.19 7.91 -8.40
CA VAL A 101 6.15 7.99 -9.43
C VAL A 101 5.28 6.75 -9.34
N GLU A 102 3.96 6.95 -9.37
CA GLU A 102 2.98 5.87 -9.27
C GLU A 102 2.28 5.66 -10.60
N GLY A 103 2.03 4.40 -10.94
CA GLY A 103 1.34 4.05 -12.18
C GLY A 103 1.58 2.63 -12.63
N LYS A 104 1.29 2.37 -13.91
CA LYS A 104 1.49 1.06 -14.53
C LYS A 104 2.97 0.85 -14.81
N ALA A 105 3.56 -0.18 -14.23
CA ALA A 105 5.00 -0.38 -14.21
C ALA A 105 5.43 -1.71 -14.86
N LEU A 106 6.56 -1.68 -15.55
CA LEU A 106 7.34 -2.82 -16.01
C LEU A 106 8.77 -2.67 -15.49
N LYS A 107 9.26 -3.68 -14.77
CA LYS A 107 10.67 -3.81 -14.39
C LYS A 107 11.23 -5.10 -14.93
N VAL A 108 12.24 -5.00 -15.79
CA VAL A 108 12.83 -6.17 -16.44
C VAL A 108 14.34 -6.07 -16.60
N VAL A 109 14.98 -7.23 -16.55
CA VAL A 109 16.38 -7.39 -16.96
C VAL A 109 16.42 -7.44 -18.50
N ILE A 110 17.50 -6.95 -19.09
CA ILE A 110 17.80 -7.09 -20.51
C ILE A 110 19.01 -8.01 -20.63
N GLU A 111 18.89 -9.06 -21.42
CA GLU A 111 19.96 -10.03 -21.67
C GLU A 111 20.24 -10.16 -23.17
N LYS A 112 21.44 -10.64 -23.48
CA LYS A 112 21.83 -10.98 -24.84
C LYS A 112 21.25 -12.33 -25.23
N ASN A 113 20.56 -12.41 -26.37
CA ASN A 113 20.09 -13.68 -26.92
C ASN A 113 21.25 -14.43 -27.60
N ARG A 114 22.04 -15.14 -26.78
CA ARG A 114 23.23 -15.88 -27.23
C ARG A 114 22.92 -17.05 -28.17
N SER A 115 21.66 -17.49 -28.24
CA SER A 115 21.21 -18.50 -29.21
C SER A 115 21.08 -17.93 -30.63
N LYS A 116 20.80 -16.63 -30.76
CA LYS A 116 20.71 -15.93 -32.05
C LYS A 116 22.02 -15.24 -32.45
N ASP A 117 22.72 -14.67 -31.47
CA ASP A 117 23.99 -14.00 -31.66
C ASP A 117 24.93 -14.30 -30.47
N PRO A 118 26.01 -15.07 -30.65
CA PRO A 118 26.89 -15.52 -29.57
C PRO A 118 27.78 -14.41 -29.00
N ALA A 119 27.73 -13.18 -29.54
CA ALA A 119 28.48 -12.05 -29.03
C ALA A 119 28.16 -11.75 -27.55
N ALA A 120 29.09 -11.09 -26.86
CA ALA A 120 28.89 -10.62 -25.51
C ALA A 120 27.77 -9.55 -25.44
N PHE A 121 27.22 -9.33 -24.25
CA PHE A 121 26.28 -8.24 -24.03
C PHE A 121 27.02 -6.91 -24.17
N ASN A 122 26.64 -6.10 -25.15
CA ASN A 122 27.22 -4.77 -25.36
C ASN A 122 26.34 -3.69 -24.74
N SER A 123 26.71 -3.22 -23.55
CA SER A 123 25.97 -2.23 -22.78
C SER A 123 25.79 -0.90 -23.53
N LEU A 124 26.86 -0.40 -24.16
CA LEU A 124 26.86 0.84 -24.93
C LEU A 124 25.91 0.80 -26.14
N LEU A 125 25.86 -0.34 -26.84
CA LEU A 125 24.97 -0.51 -27.99
C LEU A 125 23.50 -0.50 -27.55
N VAL A 126 23.18 -1.23 -26.48
CA VAL A 126 21.83 -1.29 -25.91
C VAL A 126 21.39 0.09 -25.43
N GLU A 127 22.26 0.79 -24.70
CA GLU A 127 22.02 2.16 -24.26
C GLU A 127 21.71 3.08 -25.43
N LYS A 128 22.56 3.11 -26.46
CA LYS A 128 22.34 3.95 -27.65
C LYS A 128 21.05 3.61 -28.38
N ALA A 129 20.69 2.33 -28.45
CA ALA A 129 19.46 1.89 -29.09
C ALA A 129 18.21 2.42 -28.36
N TYR A 130 18.17 2.29 -27.03
CA TYR A 130 17.06 2.83 -26.24
C TYR A 130 17.04 4.35 -26.22
N GLU A 131 18.19 5.00 -26.01
CA GLU A 131 18.28 6.46 -26.00
C GLU A 131 17.75 7.02 -27.32
N LYS A 132 18.18 6.47 -28.47
CA LYS A 132 17.66 6.87 -29.76
C LYS A 132 16.14 6.69 -29.85
N ALA A 133 15.62 5.51 -29.48
CA ALA A 133 14.18 5.23 -29.55
C ALA A 133 13.35 6.16 -28.65
N ILE A 134 13.84 6.45 -27.44
CA ILE A 134 13.18 7.36 -26.50
C ILE A 134 13.17 8.80 -27.04
N LEU A 135 14.30 9.27 -27.57
CA LEU A 135 14.40 10.61 -28.16
C LEU A 135 13.52 10.76 -29.42
N ASP A 136 13.44 9.72 -30.27
CA ASP A 136 12.55 9.69 -31.44
C ASP A 136 11.06 9.82 -31.04
N LEU A 137 10.70 9.35 -29.84
CA LEU A 137 9.36 9.49 -29.24
C LEU A 137 9.15 10.84 -28.52
N GLY A 138 10.14 11.73 -28.53
CA GLY A 138 10.09 13.04 -27.86
C GLY A 138 10.43 12.98 -26.37
N GLY A 139 11.15 11.96 -25.93
CA GLY A 139 11.64 11.85 -24.56
C GLY A 139 12.71 12.89 -24.23
N VAL A 140 12.76 13.30 -22.98
CA VAL A 140 13.76 14.23 -22.43
C VAL A 140 14.53 13.55 -21.33
N GLN A 141 15.86 13.62 -21.37
CA GLN A 141 16.71 13.12 -20.31
C GLN A 141 16.60 14.02 -19.08
N VAL A 142 16.24 13.44 -17.93
CA VAL A 142 16.08 14.13 -16.65
C VAL A 142 17.11 13.68 -15.61
N ASN A 143 17.87 12.62 -15.90
CA ASN A 143 19.04 12.22 -15.11
C ASN A 143 20.11 11.59 -15.98
N ASN A 144 21.36 11.97 -15.70
CA ASN A 144 22.58 11.31 -16.19
C ASN A 144 23.73 11.52 -15.20
N VAL A 145 23.39 11.63 -13.92
CA VAL A 145 24.35 11.82 -12.82
C VAL A 145 24.12 10.76 -11.76
N SER A 146 25.14 10.52 -10.94
CA SER A 146 25.08 9.53 -9.88
C SER A 146 24.02 9.87 -8.84
N VAL A 147 23.34 8.85 -8.33
CA VAL A 147 22.47 8.95 -7.16
C VAL A 147 23.31 8.77 -5.90
N ALA A 148 23.22 9.74 -4.99
CA ALA A 148 23.95 9.71 -3.74
C ALA A 148 23.44 8.60 -2.81
N LYS A 149 24.30 8.00 -1.98
CA LYS A 149 23.87 6.95 -1.05
C LYS A 149 22.88 7.49 0.00
N GLU A 150 23.02 8.75 0.34
CA GLU A 150 22.15 9.49 1.24
C GLU A 150 20.69 9.51 0.73
N GLU A 151 20.47 9.47 -0.59
CA GLU A 151 19.12 9.36 -1.15
C GLU A 151 18.52 7.96 -0.93
N ILE A 152 19.35 6.92 -0.93
CA ILE A 152 18.92 5.56 -0.60
C ILE A 152 18.50 5.50 0.87
N ASP A 153 19.30 6.10 1.75
CA ASP A 153 19.03 6.15 3.18
C ASP A 153 17.79 7.02 3.49
N ARG A 154 17.58 8.12 2.75
CA ARG A 154 16.40 8.99 2.86
C ARG A 154 15.10 8.26 2.52
N ILE A 155 15.11 7.44 1.48
CA ILE A 155 13.91 6.71 1.03
C ILE A 155 13.68 5.43 1.85
N GLY A 156 14.76 4.79 2.32
CA GLY A 156 14.69 3.47 2.95
C GLY A 156 14.72 2.35 1.91
N LYS A 157 15.58 1.36 2.13
CA LYS A 157 15.81 0.25 1.17
C LYS A 157 14.56 -0.59 0.95
N GLU A 158 13.72 -0.72 1.97
CA GLU A 158 12.43 -1.42 1.92
C GLU A 158 11.44 -0.79 0.95
N ASN A 159 11.53 0.52 0.72
CA ASN A 159 10.68 1.22 -0.25
C ASN A 159 11.25 1.16 -1.67
N LEU A 160 12.53 0.85 -1.81
CA LEU A 160 13.24 0.74 -3.09
C LEU A 160 13.32 -0.70 -3.60
N MET A 161 12.91 -1.67 -2.77
CA MET A 161 13.01 -3.10 -3.06
C MET A 161 11.67 -3.80 -2.80
N SER A 162 11.11 -4.38 -3.84
CA SER A 162 10.07 -5.39 -3.69
C SER A 162 10.70 -6.78 -3.60
N ALA A 163 10.35 -7.53 -2.55
CA ALA A 163 10.86 -8.90 -2.35
C ALA A 163 10.54 -9.85 -3.52
N THR A 164 9.52 -9.53 -4.32
CA THR A 164 9.04 -10.36 -5.43
C THR A 164 9.14 -9.68 -6.79
N TYR A 165 9.27 -8.35 -6.84
CA TYR A 165 9.25 -7.56 -8.07
C TYR A 165 10.55 -6.78 -8.32
N GLY A 166 11.58 -7.01 -7.51
CA GLY A 166 12.90 -6.40 -7.67
C GLY A 166 12.96 -4.94 -7.24
N ASN A 167 14.08 -4.29 -7.53
CA ASN A 167 14.38 -2.94 -7.04
C ASN A 167 13.97 -1.87 -8.04
N SER A 168 13.49 -0.72 -7.57
CA SER A 168 13.30 0.48 -8.40
C SER A 168 14.62 1.00 -8.96
N ILE A 169 15.72 0.77 -8.22
CA ILE A 169 17.07 1.22 -8.54
C ILE A 169 18.10 0.12 -8.26
N ASP A 170 19.15 0.05 -9.06
CA ASP A 170 20.26 -0.87 -8.78
C ASP A 170 21.24 -0.27 -7.77
N PHE A 171 21.27 -0.83 -6.56
CA PHE A 171 22.17 -0.38 -5.50
C PHE A 171 23.66 -0.56 -5.84
N ASN A 172 24.00 -1.39 -6.83
CA ASN A 172 25.38 -1.64 -7.25
C ASN A 172 25.81 -0.75 -8.43
N GLY A 173 24.91 0.07 -8.98
CA GLY A 173 25.15 0.87 -10.19
C GLY A 173 24.59 2.29 -10.07
N LEU A 174 24.72 2.91 -8.90
CA LEU A 174 24.16 4.23 -8.61
C LEU A 174 24.80 5.37 -9.44
N ASP A 175 26.00 5.14 -9.99
CA ASP A 175 26.71 6.06 -10.90
C ASP A 175 26.27 5.92 -12.37
N ARG A 176 25.34 5.02 -12.66
CA ARG A 176 25.12 4.43 -13.99
C ARG A 176 23.65 4.42 -14.36
N ILE A 177 22.95 5.51 -14.04
CA ILE A 177 21.49 5.61 -14.14
C ILE A 177 21.14 6.73 -15.09
N LYS A 178 20.46 6.39 -16.18
CA LYS A 178 19.83 7.37 -17.05
C LYS A 178 18.33 7.29 -16.91
N THR A 179 17.71 8.46 -16.77
CA THR A 179 16.25 8.58 -16.68
C THR A 179 15.76 9.53 -17.75
N TYR A 180 14.69 9.13 -18.41
CA TYR A 180 14.01 9.90 -19.42
C TYR A 180 12.52 9.99 -19.10
N VAL A 181 11.92 11.09 -19.53
CA VAL A 181 10.49 11.32 -19.43
C VAL A 181 9.94 11.66 -20.80
N ILE A 182 8.86 10.98 -21.19
CA ILE A 182 8.06 11.33 -22.36
C ILE A 182 6.71 11.84 -21.86
N ARG A 183 6.34 13.06 -22.25
CA ARG A 183 4.98 13.58 -22.03
C ARG A 183 4.24 13.63 -23.34
N THR A 184 2.99 13.20 -23.36
CA THR A 184 2.04 13.43 -24.44
C THR A 184 0.84 14.20 -23.88
N ASN A 185 -0.16 14.48 -24.72
CA ASN A 185 -1.40 15.11 -24.27
C ASN A 185 -2.18 14.27 -23.24
N SER A 186 -1.92 12.97 -23.17
CA SER A 186 -2.67 12.03 -22.31
C SER A 186 -1.80 11.16 -21.41
N LYS A 187 -0.48 11.10 -21.63
CA LYS A 187 0.42 10.19 -20.91
C LYS A 187 1.65 10.92 -20.39
N GLU A 188 2.13 10.45 -19.25
CA GLU A 188 3.43 10.78 -18.69
C GLU A 188 4.17 9.45 -18.46
N VAL A 189 5.20 9.19 -19.25
CA VAL A 189 5.94 7.91 -19.25
C VAL A 189 7.36 8.16 -18.76
N TRP A 190 7.76 7.42 -17.74
CA TRP A 190 9.07 7.44 -17.11
C TRP A 190 9.85 6.20 -17.49
N ILE A 191 11.08 6.40 -17.97
CA ILE A 191 11.95 5.31 -18.43
C ILE A 191 13.30 5.48 -17.76
N GLN A 192 13.70 4.50 -16.96
CA GLN A 192 14.99 4.47 -16.29
C GLN A 192 15.72 3.20 -16.64
N PHE A 193 17.01 3.31 -16.92
CA PHE A 193 17.84 2.12 -17.13
C PHE A 193 19.20 2.25 -16.47
N SER A 194 19.71 1.10 -16.03
CA SER A 194 21.06 0.92 -15.52
C SER A 194 21.76 -0.17 -16.33
N LEU A 195 22.60 0.26 -17.28
CA LEU A 195 23.17 -0.60 -18.32
C LEU A 195 24.67 -0.41 -18.40
N LEU A 196 25.44 -0.91 -17.44
CA LEU A 196 26.88 -0.67 -17.44
C LEU A 196 27.70 -1.85 -16.87
N ASN A 197 27.21 -3.07 -17.04
CA ASN A 197 28.07 -4.27 -16.99
C ASN A 197 27.99 -5.00 -18.34
N GLU A 198 28.95 -5.91 -18.58
CA GLU A 198 29.08 -6.67 -19.83
C GLU A 198 28.25 -7.99 -19.81
N GLU A 199 27.31 -8.11 -18.87
CA GLU A 199 26.53 -9.33 -18.66
C GLU A 199 25.04 -9.14 -18.88
N SER A 200 24.47 -8.06 -18.36
CA SER A 200 23.04 -7.74 -18.42
C SER A 200 22.78 -6.26 -18.11
N GLY A 201 21.54 -5.84 -18.33
CA GLY A 201 21.07 -4.52 -17.95
C GLY A 201 19.70 -4.55 -17.29
N LYS A 202 19.25 -3.43 -16.73
CA LYS A 202 17.89 -3.29 -16.21
C LYS A 202 17.20 -2.09 -16.85
N ILE A 203 15.92 -2.24 -17.12
CA ILE A 203 15.04 -1.17 -17.55
C ILE A 203 13.75 -1.18 -16.73
N THR A 204 13.35 0.00 -16.30
CA THR A 204 12.08 0.30 -15.65
C THR A 204 11.30 1.25 -16.53
N ILE A 205 10.08 0.88 -16.90
CA ILE A 205 9.16 1.71 -17.67
C ILE A 205 7.89 1.87 -16.85
N LEU A 206 7.49 3.11 -16.57
CA LEU A 206 6.27 3.41 -15.83
C LEU A 206 5.43 4.44 -16.58
N GLU A 207 4.17 4.09 -16.87
CA GLU A 207 3.16 5.05 -17.30
C GLU A 207 2.41 5.55 -16.07
N LYS A 208 2.54 6.85 -15.79
CA LYS A 208 1.92 7.45 -14.63
C LYS A 208 0.42 7.34 -14.72
N ALA A 209 -0.17 6.84 -13.65
CA ALA A 209 -1.61 6.76 -13.49
C ALA A 209 -1.96 7.16 -12.07
N ALA A 210 -3.20 7.59 -11.85
CA ALA A 210 -3.73 7.66 -10.49
C ALA A 210 -4.18 6.25 -10.07
N ALA A 211 -4.01 5.91 -8.80
CA ALA A 211 -4.53 4.65 -8.29
C ALA A 211 -6.04 4.62 -8.47
N GLU A 212 -6.56 3.61 -9.16
CA GLU A 212 -7.95 3.20 -8.93
C GLU A 212 -7.98 2.51 -7.57
N VAL A 213 -8.07 3.31 -6.51
CA VAL A 213 -8.15 2.79 -5.15
C VAL A 213 -9.40 1.92 -5.08
N PRO A 214 -9.29 0.62 -4.79
CA PRO A 214 -10.45 -0.24 -4.65
C PRO A 214 -11.38 0.39 -3.61
N LYS A 215 -12.65 0.57 -3.97
CA LYS A 215 -13.64 1.11 -3.04
C LYS A 215 -13.75 0.15 -1.87
N VAL A 216 -13.31 0.58 -0.69
CA VAL A 216 -13.62 -0.11 0.56
C VAL A 216 -15.07 0.22 0.89
N GLU A 217 -15.99 -0.70 0.58
CA GLU A 217 -17.40 -0.52 0.91
C GLU A 217 -17.59 -0.55 2.43
N LYS A 218 -18.30 0.45 2.96
CA LYS A 218 -18.75 0.41 4.35
C LYS A 218 -19.78 -0.70 4.48
N ILE A 219 -19.66 -1.53 5.52
CA ILE A 219 -20.76 -2.42 5.92
C ILE A 219 -21.92 -1.52 6.34
N THR A 220 -23.04 -1.58 5.61
CA THR A 220 -24.23 -0.77 5.89
C THR A 220 -25.49 -1.62 5.91
N SER A 221 -26.48 -1.17 6.66
CA SER A 221 -27.87 -1.65 6.65
C SER A 221 -28.42 -1.82 5.23
N SER A 222 -28.18 -0.86 4.33
CA SER A 222 -28.65 -0.94 2.95
C SER A 222 -27.97 -2.07 2.15
N GLN A 223 -26.65 -2.25 2.31
CA GLN A 223 -25.94 -3.35 1.66
C GLN A 223 -26.40 -4.71 2.21
N MET A 224 -26.52 -4.84 3.53
CA MET A 224 -27.05 -6.06 4.15
C MET A 224 -28.45 -6.40 3.64
N LYS A 225 -29.32 -5.38 3.50
CA LYS A 225 -30.67 -5.58 2.96
C LYS A 225 -30.63 -6.10 1.54
N LYS A 226 -29.76 -5.53 0.70
CA LYS A 226 -29.56 -5.97 -0.68
C LYS A 226 -29.13 -7.43 -0.72
N ASP A 227 -28.09 -7.81 0.02
CA ASP A 227 -27.56 -9.17 0.06
C ASP A 227 -28.61 -10.19 0.52
N ILE A 228 -29.38 -9.83 1.56
CA ILE A 228 -30.49 -10.66 2.08
C ILE A 228 -31.59 -10.83 1.04
N ASN A 229 -31.93 -9.78 0.28
CA ASN A 229 -32.95 -9.87 -0.76
C ASN A 229 -32.49 -10.71 -1.95
N GLU A 230 -31.22 -10.61 -2.34
CA GLU A 230 -30.67 -11.28 -3.52
C GLU A 230 -30.31 -12.76 -3.24
N SER A 231 -29.78 -13.05 -2.05
CA SER A 231 -29.20 -14.37 -1.72
C SER A 231 -29.84 -15.06 -0.50
N GLY A 232 -30.78 -14.39 0.18
CA GLY A 232 -31.38 -14.89 1.42
C GLY A 232 -30.51 -14.66 2.67
N LYS A 233 -29.27 -14.17 2.52
CA LYS A 233 -28.38 -13.89 3.65
C LYS A 233 -27.40 -12.74 3.41
N ALA A 234 -26.88 -12.15 4.49
CA ALA A 234 -25.73 -11.25 4.47
C ALA A 234 -24.56 -11.89 5.24
N VAL A 235 -23.34 -11.82 4.69
CA VAL A 235 -22.12 -12.38 5.31
C VAL A 235 -21.29 -11.24 5.89
N LEU A 236 -21.05 -11.28 7.20
CA LEU A 236 -20.43 -10.20 7.94
C LEU A 236 -19.16 -10.67 8.67
N ASN A 237 -18.11 -9.88 8.54
CA ASN A 237 -16.93 -9.99 9.40
C ASN A 237 -17.13 -9.10 10.62
N ILE A 238 -17.49 -9.70 11.75
CA ILE A 238 -17.69 -9.00 13.01
C ILE A 238 -16.52 -9.29 13.93
N ASN A 239 -15.82 -8.24 14.35
CA ASN A 239 -14.64 -8.35 15.19
C ASN A 239 -15.02 -8.56 16.66
N PHE A 240 -14.55 -9.68 17.21
CA PHE A 240 -14.64 -10.03 18.63
C PHE A 240 -13.25 -10.05 19.24
N ASP A 241 -13.16 -9.87 20.55
CA ASP A 241 -11.91 -10.08 21.28
C ASP A 241 -11.37 -11.50 21.04
N ASN A 242 -10.03 -11.65 21.06
CA ASN A 242 -9.37 -12.92 20.75
C ASN A 242 -9.88 -14.06 21.65
N ASN A 243 -10.33 -15.17 21.03
CA ASN A 243 -10.96 -16.32 21.68
C ASN A 243 -12.13 -15.98 22.62
N LYS A 244 -12.80 -14.85 22.39
CA LYS A 244 -13.96 -14.41 23.17
C LYS A 244 -15.16 -14.13 22.25
N ALA A 245 -16.31 -13.97 22.89
CA ALA A 245 -17.56 -13.52 22.29
C ALA A 245 -17.85 -12.03 22.55
N THR A 246 -16.94 -11.30 23.18
CA THR A 246 -17.11 -9.86 23.46
C THR A 246 -16.90 -9.04 22.17
N LEU A 247 -17.86 -8.18 21.83
CA LEU A 247 -17.75 -7.27 20.68
C LEU A 247 -16.71 -6.17 20.95
N THR A 248 -15.81 -5.99 19.98
CA THR A 248 -14.89 -4.85 19.92
C THR A 248 -15.64 -3.55 19.59
N ALA A 249 -14.96 -2.39 19.61
CA ALA A 249 -15.54 -1.13 19.15
C ALA A 249 -16.02 -1.23 17.69
N ASP A 250 -15.21 -1.80 16.80
CA ASP A 250 -15.58 -2.01 15.39
C ASP A 250 -16.73 -3.02 15.25
N GLY A 251 -16.72 -4.08 16.07
CA GLY A 251 -17.82 -5.05 16.13
C GLY A 251 -19.16 -4.41 16.52
N LYS A 252 -19.14 -3.43 17.44
CA LYS A 252 -20.34 -2.66 17.82
C LYS A 252 -20.85 -1.77 16.69
N ILE A 253 -19.97 -1.17 15.88
CA ILE A 253 -20.37 -0.40 14.69
C ILE A 253 -21.15 -1.28 13.72
N VAL A 254 -20.68 -2.51 13.47
CA VAL A 254 -21.42 -3.46 12.62
C VAL A 254 -22.75 -3.83 13.26
N ALA A 255 -22.78 -4.13 14.57
CA ALA A 255 -24.02 -4.45 15.28
C ALA A 255 -25.04 -3.30 15.25
N ASP A 256 -24.60 -2.04 15.26
CA ASP A 256 -25.46 -0.86 15.09
C ASP A 256 -26.05 -0.76 13.68
N GLU A 257 -25.32 -1.16 12.64
CA GLU A 257 -25.89 -1.24 11.29
C GLU A 257 -26.90 -2.39 11.14
N ILE A 258 -26.71 -3.51 11.88
CA ILE A 258 -27.72 -4.58 11.95
C ILE A 258 -28.98 -4.08 12.67
N LEU A 259 -28.81 -3.33 13.76
CA LEU A 259 -29.92 -2.70 14.47
C LEU A 259 -30.69 -1.76 13.54
N LYS A 260 -29.97 -0.90 12.80
CA LYS A 260 -30.57 0.01 11.82
C LYS A 260 -31.35 -0.75 10.76
N LEU A 261 -30.78 -1.80 10.19
CA LEU A 261 -31.48 -2.69 9.23
C LEU A 261 -32.80 -3.21 9.80
N LEU A 262 -32.79 -3.73 11.04
CA LEU A 262 -33.97 -4.32 11.69
C LEU A 262 -35.03 -3.27 12.07
N ASN A 263 -34.62 -2.04 12.40
CA ASN A 263 -35.51 -0.92 12.67
C ASN A 263 -36.19 -0.41 11.39
N GLU A 264 -35.43 -0.30 10.30
CA GLU A 264 -35.96 0.13 8.99
C GLU A 264 -36.85 -0.94 8.34
N ASN A 265 -36.79 -2.20 8.80
CA ASN A 265 -37.53 -3.31 8.24
C ASN A 265 -38.26 -4.12 9.34
N PRO A 266 -39.38 -3.62 9.91
CA PRO A 266 -40.04 -4.25 11.06
C PRO A 266 -40.48 -5.71 10.86
N GLU A 267 -40.80 -6.10 9.63
CA GLU A 267 -41.22 -7.46 9.27
C GLU A 267 -40.05 -8.43 9.05
N LEU A 268 -38.81 -7.93 8.98
CA LEU A 268 -37.64 -8.77 8.74
C LEU A 268 -37.34 -9.61 9.98
N LYS A 269 -37.28 -10.93 9.78
CA LYS A 269 -36.83 -11.90 10.78
C LYS A 269 -35.52 -12.54 10.32
N LEU A 270 -34.59 -12.73 11.25
CA LEU A 270 -33.24 -13.21 10.95
C LEU A 270 -32.78 -14.30 11.92
N SER A 271 -32.07 -15.29 11.38
CA SER A 271 -31.17 -16.18 12.11
C SER A 271 -29.76 -15.56 12.08
N ILE A 272 -29.16 -15.36 13.24
CA ILE A 272 -27.78 -14.90 13.43
C ILE A 272 -26.91 -16.14 13.58
N GLU A 273 -26.07 -16.40 12.59
CA GLU A 273 -25.35 -17.67 12.44
C GLU A 273 -23.86 -17.45 12.57
N GLY A 274 -23.25 -17.98 13.64
CA GLY A 274 -21.81 -17.87 13.88
C GLY A 274 -21.02 -19.00 13.22
N HIS A 275 -19.84 -18.66 12.70
CA HIS A 275 -18.89 -19.63 12.13
C HIS A 275 -17.45 -19.36 12.61
N THR A 276 -16.62 -20.40 12.59
CA THR A 276 -15.18 -20.33 12.90
C THR A 276 -14.36 -20.92 11.76
N ASP A 277 -13.05 -20.69 11.82
CA ASP A 277 -12.09 -21.55 11.11
C ASP A 277 -11.92 -22.90 11.82
N ASN A 278 -10.99 -23.72 11.34
CA ASN A 278 -10.71 -25.05 11.90
C ASN A 278 -9.63 -25.07 12.99
N ASN A 279 -9.23 -23.91 13.54
CA ASN A 279 -8.27 -23.88 14.63
C ASN A 279 -8.99 -24.18 15.95
N GLY A 280 -8.52 -25.18 16.70
CA GLY A 280 -9.15 -25.62 17.96
C GLY A 280 -10.06 -26.84 17.78
N THR A 281 -10.70 -27.28 18.87
CA THR A 281 -11.60 -28.45 18.83
C THR A 281 -12.96 -28.07 18.24
N LYS A 282 -13.62 -29.04 17.60
CA LYS A 282 -14.94 -28.83 16.99
C LYS A 282 -15.97 -28.37 18.02
N GLU A 283 -15.94 -28.96 19.22
CA GLU A 283 -16.84 -28.66 20.33
C GLU A 283 -16.62 -27.23 20.83
N HIS A 284 -15.36 -26.81 20.97
CA HIS A 284 -15.01 -25.45 21.36
C HIS A 284 -15.50 -24.44 20.32
N ASN A 285 -15.22 -24.70 19.04
CA ASN A 285 -15.62 -23.85 17.93
C ASN A 285 -17.14 -23.74 17.79
N LYS A 286 -17.86 -24.85 18.01
CA LYS A 286 -19.32 -24.86 18.03
C LYS A 286 -19.85 -23.93 19.13
N LYS A 287 -19.32 -24.06 20.35
CA LYS A 287 -19.71 -23.19 21.47
C LYS A 287 -19.36 -21.72 21.20
N LEU A 288 -18.13 -21.43 20.78
CA LEU A 288 -17.65 -20.07 20.53
C LEU A 288 -18.50 -19.36 19.46
N SER A 289 -18.81 -20.06 18.38
CA SER A 289 -19.65 -19.52 17.31
C SER A 289 -21.07 -19.19 17.79
N LEU A 290 -21.66 -20.04 18.65
CA LEU A 290 -22.95 -19.78 19.25
C LEU A 290 -22.88 -18.59 20.22
N ASP A 291 -21.89 -18.54 21.10
CA ASP A 291 -21.71 -17.44 22.06
C ASP A 291 -21.59 -16.08 21.35
N ARG A 292 -20.90 -16.03 20.20
CA ARG A 292 -20.78 -14.84 19.34
C ARG A 292 -22.12 -14.43 18.72
N ALA A 293 -22.86 -15.37 18.16
CA ALA A 293 -24.21 -15.12 17.65
C ALA A 293 -25.14 -14.60 18.76
N THR A 294 -25.08 -15.23 19.95
CA THR A 294 -25.82 -14.81 21.14
C THR A 294 -25.44 -13.40 21.59
N THR A 295 -24.17 -13.02 21.51
CA THR A 295 -23.76 -11.66 21.89
C THR A 295 -24.40 -10.60 21.00
N ILE A 296 -24.47 -10.84 19.69
CA ILE A 296 -25.15 -9.94 18.75
C ILE A 296 -26.66 -9.94 19.02
N TYR A 297 -27.26 -11.11 19.22
CA TYR A 297 -28.67 -11.22 19.60
C TYR A 297 -28.97 -10.37 20.84
N THR A 298 -28.22 -10.53 21.93
CA THR A 298 -28.40 -9.79 23.17
C THR A 298 -28.23 -8.29 22.93
N TYR A 299 -27.21 -7.89 22.18
CA TYR A 299 -27.00 -6.48 21.83
C TYR A 299 -28.20 -5.86 21.13
N LEU A 300 -28.83 -6.59 20.20
CA LEU A 300 -29.99 -6.12 19.44
C LEU A 300 -31.25 -6.09 20.31
N THR A 301 -31.47 -7.10 21.15
CA THR A 301 -32.64 -7.15 22.04
C THR A 301 -32.57 -6.10 23.14
N ASP A 302 -31.38 -5.83 23.69
CA ASP A 302 -31.15 -4.78 24.69
C ASP A 302 -31.46 -3.38 24.11
N LYS A 303 -31.33 -3.23 22.79
CA LYS A 303 -31.68 -2.02 22.03
C LYS A 303 -33.11 -2.03 21.47
N GLY A 304 -33.95 -2.98 21.87
CA GLY A 304 -35.40 -2.96 21.62
C GLY A 304 -35.88 -3.78 20.42
N ILE A 305 -35.01 -4.56 19.75
CA ILE A 305 -35.49 -5.53 18.77
C ILE A 305 -36.22 -6.67 19.50
N LYS A 306 -37.42 -7.00 19.05
CA LYS A 306 -38.21 -8.10 19.64
C LYS A 306 -37.53 -9.44 19.41
N SER A 307 -37.48 -10.26 20.46
CA SER A 307 -36.84 -11.59 20.44
C SER A 307 -37.45 -12.55 19.41
N ASP A 308 -38.75 -12.46 19.14
CA ASP A 308 -39.45 -13.28 18.14
C ASP A 308 -39.03 -13.02 16.68
N ARG A 309 -38.27 -11.94 16.45
CA ARG A 309 -37.67 -11.61 15.15
C ARG A 309 -36.28 -12.22 14.96
N LEU A 310 -35.68 -12.76 16.01
CA LEU A 310 -34.28 -13.18 15.99
C LEU A 310 -34.14 -14.64 16.43
N GLN A 311 -33.27 -15.36 15.76
CA GLN A 311 -32.79 -16.68 16.17
C GLN A 311 -31.26 -16.67 16.18
N THR A 312 -30.64 -17.62 16.90
CA THR A 312 -29.18 -17.77 16.93
C THR A 312 -28.79 -19.21 16.65
N LYS A 313 -27.75 -19.42 15.84
CA LYS A 313 -27.15 -20.73 15.62
C LYS A 313 -25.62 -20.63 15.62
N GLY A 314 -24.96 -21.62 16.19
CA GLY A 314 -23.52 -21.81 16.09
C GLY A 314 -23.20 -22.96 15.16
N PHE A 315 -22.48 -22.70 14.06
CA PHE A 315 -22.03 -23.75 13.15
C PHE A 315 -20.61 -24.22 13.44
N GLY A 316 -19.84 -23.47 14.24
CA GLY A 316 -18.42 -23.72 14.42
C GLY A 316 -17.72 -23.80 13.06
N GLN A 317 -16.94 -24.85 12.88
CA GLN A 317 -16.15 -25.09 11.67
C GLN A 317 -16.87 -25.95 10.62
N ASP A 318 -18.14 -26.30 10.82
CA ASP A 318 -18.85 -27.29 10.00
C ASP A 318 -19.24 -26.77 8.60
N ASN A 319 -19.34 -25.45 8.43
CA ASN A 319 -19.78 -24.79 7.19
C ASN A 319 -18.78 -23.71 6.72
N PRO A 320 -17.60 -24.09 6.19
CA PRO A 320 -16.60 -23.15 5.69
C PRO A 320 -17.03 -22.51 4.36
N LEU A 321 -16.71 -21.22 4.15
CA LEU A 321 -16.84 -20.56 2.83
C LEU A 321 -15.66 -20.85 1.92
N ALA A 322 -14.49 -21.10 2.51
CA ALA A 322 -13.26 -21.39 1.80
C ALA A 322 -12.47 -22.49 2.52
N ALA A 323 -11.58 -23.17 1.81
CA ALA A 323 -10.70 -24.17 2.40
C ALA A 323 -9.88 -23.56 3.56
N ASN A 324 -9.66 -24.27 4.65
CA ASN A 324 -8.86 -23.77 5.78
C ASN A 324 -7.34 -23.92 5.55
N ASP A 325 -6.88 -23.65 4.33
CA ASP A 325 -5.52 -23.90 3.84
C ASP A 325 -4.59 -22.67 3.92
N SER A 326 -5.14 -21.49 4.18
CA SER A 326 -4.40 -20.22 4.27
C SER A 326 -5.04 -19.30 5.30
N ASP A 327 -4.25 -18.38 5.86
CA ASP A 327 -4.76 -17.41 6.84
C ASP A 327 -5.84 -16.49 6.26
N LEU A 328 -5.73 -16.16 4.97
CA LEU A 328 -6.75 -15.41 4.23
C LEU A 328 -8.07 -16.17 4.17
N ASN A 329 -8.05 -17.47 3.86
CA ASN A 329 -9.26 -18.27 3.81
C ASN A 329 -9.83 -18.56 5.21
N LYS A 330 -8.97 -18.80 6.20
CA LYS A 330 -9.39 -18.91 7.61
C LYS A 330 -10.08 -17.63 8.09
N ALA A 331 -9.58 -16.45 7.68
CA ALA A 331 -10.24 -15.18 7.97
C ALA A 331 -11.66 -15.10 7.40
N LYS A 332 -11.88 -15.57 6.17
CA LYS A 332 -13.23 -15.65 5.58
C LYS A 332 -14.16 -16.59 6.35
N ASN A 333 -13.64 -17.65 6.95
CA ASN A 333 -14.45 -18.62 7.70
C ASN A 333 -14.88 -18.09 9.08
N ARG A 334 -14.08 -17.22 9.72
CA ARG A 334 -14.41 -16.53 10.98
C ARG A 334 -15.38 -15.37 10.74
N ARG A 335 -16.67 -15.68 10.63
CA ARG A 335 -17.71 -14.74 10.22
C ARG A 335 -19.02 -14.95 10.99
N VAL A 336 -19.94 -14.03 10.80
CA VAL A 336 -21.36 -14.16 11.16
C VAL A 336 -22.20 -14.01 9.90
N GLU A 337 -23.22 -14.83 9.74
CA GLU A 337 -24.22 -14.69 8.68
C GLU A 337 -25.55 -14.23 9.28
N LEU A 338 -26.22 -13.32 8.59
CA LEU A 338 -27.62 -12.95 8.86
C LEU A 338 -28.49 -13.64 7.82
N VAL A 339 -29.23 -14.67 8.21
CA VAL A 339 -30.04 -15.48 7.29
C VAL A 339 -31.51 -15.15 7.49
N LYS A 340 -32.24 -14.83 6.42
CA LYS A 340 -33.68 -14.58 6.48
C LYS A 340 -34.43 -15.87 6.85
N ILE A 341 -35.38 -15.76 7.78
CA ILE A 341 -36.24 -16.88 8.24
C ILE A 341 -37.71 -16.68 7.90
#